data_AF-A0A945ZMW3-F1
#
_entry.id   AF-A0A945ZMW3-F1
#
_cell.length_a   1.000
_cell.length_b   1.000
_cell.length_c   1.000
_cell.angle_alpha   90.00
_cell.angle_beta   90.00
_cell.angle_gamma   90.00
#
_symmetry.space_group_name_H-M   'P 1'
#
loop_
_entity.id
_entity.type
_entity.pdbx_description
1 polymer ?
#
loop_
_entity_poly.entity_id
_entity_poly.type
_entity_poly.pdbx_seq_one_letter_code
_entity_poly.pdbx_strand_id
1 'polypeptide(L)'
;MFSLSLSQTVAIFGPDYFVEIQEGASGFDADLDMADRFSRDHDKAGDINGDGVVDLVVGARSDDDGQTDAGAVYILFMNQDGTVQSNQKISMLEGGFTDSLNASNYFGYGVAGIGDYDGDSVPDIAVTAISPPNNSLYILHLNSDGTVKNYVKNSPVISQGLSAIGDINNDGRIDLVVCNPMSNDGGNHRGAIDILFLDSLSTIIDSSTVTISSTQGGFGDGLENGDGFGGREVAMLGDLDGDGNPELAVGSYKADGGRGAIWILSLDGTDYQVLSKLKIGENQGGFDEILPEASNNNNSNGAMFGHALCAVGDLNGDEIPDLMTGANQYNEGYAYILYLNSDKSVKTFQRINNTEGGFDLTLNSENPERFSRSMSFLGDLRGDGTIAVNIGGGAHTTGILYILFFKSCDFQGENGNNYWQGGNTFFSNWTHSTQTVNGPLSFEQCAYKAFSFNASHITYNENDGRCICKDSTA
;
A
#
# COMPACT_ATOMS: atom_id res chain seq x y z
N MET A 1 -10.61 43.63 -20.60
CA MET A 1 -9.47 42.92 -20.00
C MET A 1 -9.52 41.50 -20.55
N PHE A 2 -8.65 41.18 -21.50
CA PHE A 2 -8.48 39.81 -21.94
C PHE A 2 -7.76 39.07 -20.81
N SER A 3 -8.42 38.13 -20.15
CA SER A 3 -7.70 37.17 -19.31
C SER A 3 -6.97 36.23 -20.26
N LEU A 4 -5.65 36.31 -20.31
CA LEU A 4 -4.85 35.19 -20.77
C LEU A 4 -5.17 34.02 -19.83
N SER A 5 -5.98 33.06 -20.28
CA SER A 5 -6.02 31.76 -19.60
C SER A 5 -4.67 31.12 -19.91
N LEU A 6 -3.80 31.06 -18.90
CA LEU A 6 -2.64 30.19 -18.96
C LEU A 6 -3.15 28.78 -19.30
N SER A 7 -2.51 28.12 -20.26
CA SER A 7 -2.71 26.68 -20.47
C SER A 7 -2.41 26.00 -19.13
N GLN A 8 -3.41 25.34 -18.55
CA GLN A 8 -3.23 24.60 -17.32
C GLN A 8 -2.41 23.36 -17.66
N THR A 9 -1.22 23.26 -17.06
CA THR A 9 -0.40 22.06 -17.10
C THR A 9 -0.70 21.27 -15.84
N VAL A 10 -1.08 20.01 -15.99
CA VAL A 10 -1.35 19.09 -14.88
C VAL A 10 -0.45 17.88 -15.04
N ALA A 11 0.36 17.59 -14.02
CA ALA A 11 1.19 16.39 -13.99
C ALA A 11 0.34 15.22 -13.47
N ILE A 12 0.28 14.14 -14.23
CA ILE A 12 -0.45 12.93 -13.83
C ILE A 12 0.51 11.75 -13.89
N PHE A 13 0.40 10.84 -12.93
CA PHE A 13 1.11 9.57 -12.94
C PHE A 13 0.24 8.46 -13.52
N GLY A 14 0.81 7.69 -14.45
CA GLY A 14 0.16 6.55 -15.08
C GLY A 14 1.11 5.37 -15.26
N PRO A 15 0.62 4.23 -15.75
CA PRO A 15 1.38 2.99 -15.81
C PRO A 15 2.57 3.11 -16.77
N ASP A 16 3.70 2.56 -16.35
CA ASP A 16 4.91 2.44 -17.18
C ASP A 16 5.26 0.97 -17.45
N TYR A 17 5.68 0.24 -16.41
CA TYR A 17 5.99 -1.18 -16.46
C TYR A 17 5.94 -1.79 -15.05
N PHE A 18 6.12 -3.10 -14.94
CA PHE A 18 6.24 -3.78 -13.65
C PHE A 18 7.37 -4.81 -13.63
N VAL A 19 7.83 -5.14 -12.42
CA VAL A 19 8.73 -6.28 -12.15
C VAL A 19 8.01 -7.28 -11.26
N GLU A 20 8.18 -8.56 -11.55
CA GLU A 20 7.68 -9.67 -10.72
C GLU A 20 8.86 -10.37 -10.05
N ILE A 21 8.91 -10.35 -8.72
CA ILE A 21 9.94 -10.96 -7.89
C ILE A 21 9.33 -12.17 -7.20
N GLN A 22 9.86 -13.34 -7.52
CA GLN A 22 9.52 -14.64 -6.93
C GLN A 22 10.71 -15.57 -7.06
N GLU A 23 10.66 -16.71 -6.36
CA GLU A 23 11.73 -17.71 -6.37
C GLU A 23 12.18 -18.07 -7.80
N GLY A 24 13.45 -17.83 -8.11
CA GLY A 24 14.07 -18.09 -9.42
C GLY A 24 13.78 -17.06 -10.52
N ALA A 25 13.18 -15.90 -10.19
CA ALA A 25 12.84 -14.85 -11.14
C ALA A 25 13.37 -13.46 -10.72
N SER A 26 13.65 -12.61 -11.71
CA SER A 26 14.07 -11.21 -11.49
C SER A 26 15.23 -11.03 -10.52
N GLY A 27 16.19 -11.97 -10.54
CA GLY A 27 17.40 -11.93 -9.71
C GLY A 27 17.23 -12.45 -8.27
N PHE A 28 16.03 -12.90 -7.91
CA PHE A 28 15.73 -13.45 -6.59
C PHE A 28 15.83 -14.99 -6.59
N ASP A 29 16.65 -15.50 -5.68
CA ASP A 29 16.94 -16.93 -5.47
C ASP A 29 17.24 -17.09 -3.97
N ALA A 30 16.36 -17.79 -3.25
CA ALA A 30 16.33 -17.79 -1.79
C ALA A 30 15.93 -19.16 -1.20
N ASP A 31 15.80 -20.19 -2.06
CA ASP A 31 15.37 -21.53 -1.69
C ASP A 31 14.01 -21.53 -0.94
N LEU A 32 13.08 -20.63 -1.31
CA LEU A 32 11.76 -20.58 -0.68
C LEU A 32 10.92 -21.84 -0.96
N ASP A 33 10.25 -22.33 0.07
CA ASP A 33 9.28 -23.41 0.00
C ASP A 33 7.86 -22.91 -0.23
N MET A 34 7.02 -23.80 -0.79
CA MET A 34 5.60 -23.50 -0.92
C MET A 34 4.99 -23.21 0.45
N ALA A 35 4.25 -22.10 0.53
CA ALA A 35 3.62 -21.62 1.76
C ALA A 35 4.53 -20.95 2.81
N ASP A 36 5.77 -20.60 2.48
CA ASP A 36 6.59 -19.68 3.28
C ASP A 36 5.99 -18.27 3.36
N ARG A 37 5.10 -17.95 2.40
CA ARG A 37 4.30 -16.73 2.34
C ARG A 37 5.16 -15.48 2.27
N PHE A 38 6.20 -15.55 1.44
CA PHE A 38 6.98 -14.40 1.03
C PHE A 38 6.07 -13.29 0.50
N SER A 39 6.44 -12.03 0.76
CA SER A 39 5.70 -10.85 0.28
C SER A 39 4.26 -10.76 0.80
N ARG A 40 3.98 -11.30 1.99
CA ARG A 40 2.72 -10.97 2.68
C ARG A 40 2.82 -9.71 3.53
N ASP A 41 4.03 -9.26 3.82
CA ASP A 41 4.38 -7.90 4.27
C ASP A 41 5.70 -7.54 3.64
N HIS A 42 5.87 -6.27 3.32
CA HIS A 42 7.10 -5.72 2.78
C HIS A 42 7.11 -4.20 2.96
N ASP A 43 8.30 -3.62 2.97
CA ASP A 43 8.47 -2.17 2.95
C ASP A 43 9.80 -1.79 2.31
N LYS A 44 9.98 -0.50 2.00
CA LYS A 44 11.32 0.04 1.75
C LYS A 44 12.14 -0.05 3.04
N ALA A 45 13.37 -0.54 2.95
CA ALA A 45 14.28 -0.59 4.08
C ALA A 45 15.23 0.63 4.13
N GLY A 46 15.37 1.35 3.01
CA GLY A 46 16.42 2.35 2.81
C GLY A 46 17.60 1.74 2.04
N ASP A 47 18.67 2.50 1.83
CA ASP A 47 19.90 2.01 1.18
C ASP A 47 20.82 1.37 2.23
N ILE A 48 20.73 0.04 2.41
CA ILE A 48 21.44 -0.72 3.43
C ILE A 48 22.91 -0.92 3.02
N ASN A 49 23.16 -1.20 1.75
CA ASN A 49 24.52 -1.48 1.27
C ASN A 49 25.32 -0.22 0.88
N GLY A 50 24.68 0.95 0.82
CA GLY A 50 25.29 2.24 0.48
C GLY A 50 25.60 2.41 -1.01
N ASP A 51 24.88 1.69 -1.90
CA ASP A 51 25.10 1.76 -3.35
C ASP A 51 24.25 2.84 -4.06
N GLY A 52 23.39 3.53 -3.32
CA GLY A 52 22.51 4.59 -3.80
C GLY A 52 21.17 4.10 -4.35
N VAL A 53 20.85 2.82 -4.24
CA VAL A 53 19.53 2.24 -4.55
C VAL A 53 18.81 1.89 -3.25
N VAL A 54 17.51 2.12 -3.20
CA VAL A 54 16.70 1.73 -2.04
C VAL A 54 16.51 0.22 -2.03
N ASP A 55 16.85 -0.41 -0.90
CA ASP A 55 16.65 -1.82 -0.62
C ASP A 55 15.28 -2.08 0.01
N LEU A 56 14.85 -3.33 -0.03
CA LEU A 56 13.55 -3.77 0.49
C LEU A 56 13.71 -4.74 1.67
N VAL A 57 12.74 -4.69 2.57
CA VAL A 57 12.55 -5.73 3.60
C VAL A 57 11.27 -6.49 3.28
N VAL A 58 11.32 -7.83 3.28
CA VAL A 58 10.19 -8.68 2.91
C VAL A 58 10.02 -9.84 3.89
N GLY A 59 8.81 -10.01 4.42
CA GLY A 59 8.49 -11.10 5.34
C GLY A 59 8.17 -12.42 4.62
N ALA A 60 8.78 -13.52 5.07
CA ALA A 60 8.44 -14.90 4.75
C ALA A 60 7.97 -15.59 6.04
N ARG A 61 6.83 -15.13 6.52
CA ARG A 61 6.39 -15.39 7.90
C ARG A 61 6.16 -16.86 8.24
N SER A 62 6.06 -17.75 7.27
CA SER A 62 5.82 -19.18 7.46
C SER A 62 7.04 -20.05 7.14
N ASP A 63 8.20 -19.44 6.88
CA ASP A 63 9.47 -20.14 6.68
C ASP A 63 9.77 -21.04 7.90
N ASP A 64 10.18 -22.28 7.61
CA ASP A 64 10.38 -23.34 8.60
C ASP A 64 11.82 -23.38 9.17
N ASP A 65 12.66 -22.40 8.83
CA ASP A 65 14.07 -22.41 9.22
C ASP A 65 14.25 -22.35 10.75
N GLY A 66 14.73 -23.47 11.29
CA GLY A 66 14.95 -23.75 12.70
C GLY A 66 13.73 -24.28 13.49
N GLN A 67 12.50 -23.89 13.16
CA GLN A 67 11.25 -24.50 13.67
C GLN A 67 10.11 -24.33 12.67
N THR A 68 9.10 -25.22 12.75
CA THR A 68 7.89 -25.11 11.91
C THR A 68 7.19 -23.77 12.07
N ASP A 69 6.99 -23.03 10.98
CA ASP A 69 6.43 -21.68 10.93
C ASP A 69 7.12 -20.71 11.93
N ALA A 70 8.43 -20.87 12.18
CA ALA A 70 9.18 -19.89 12.96
C ALA A 70 9.17 -18.53 12.27
N GLY A 71 9.25 -18.52 10.94
CA GLY A 71 9.25 -17.35 10.07
C GLY A 71 10.65 -16.76 9.84
N ALA A 72 10.79 -16.06 8.72
CA ALA A 72 12.00 -15.37 8.30
C ALA A 72 11.68 -14.01 7.68
N VAL A 73 12.72 -13.18 7.53
CA VAL A 73 12.71 -11.92 6.79
C VAL A 73 13.85 -11.94 5.78
N TYR A 74 13.65 -11.32 4.63
CA TYR A 74 14.65 -11.16 3.59
C TYR A 74 14.93 -9.67 3.37
N ILE A 75 16.20 -9.29 3.36
CA ILE A 75 16.66 -8.03 2.78
C ILE A 75 16.90 -8.28 1.30
N LEU A 76 16.28 -7.50 0.43
CA LEU A 76 16.53 -7.53 -1.00
C LEU A 76 17.33 -6.29 -1.38
N PHE A 77 18.58 -6.52 -1.80
CA PHE A 77 19.40 -5.48 -2.40
C PHE A 77 18.95 -5.26 -3.83
N MET A 78 18.57 -4.05 -4.19
CA MET A 78 17.86 -3.79 -5.45
C MET A 78 18.76 -3.22 -6.53
N ASN A 79 18.46 -3.54 -7.79
CA ASN A 79 18.94 -2.76 -8.94
C ASN A 79 17.95 -1.62 -9.22
N GLN A 80 18.44 -0.55 -9.86
CA GLN A 80 17.59 0.59 -10.26
C GLN A 80 16.41 0.15 -11.14
N ASP A 81 16.55 -0.90 -11.97
CA ASP A 81 15.47 -1.39 -12.82
C ASP A 81 14.36 -2.16 -12.08
N GLY A 82 14.45 -2.26 -10.75
CA GLY A 82 13.51 -2.96 -9.89
C GLY A 82 13.78 -4.46 -9.73
N THR A 83 14.81 -5.01 -10.37
CA THR A 83 15.23 -6.41 -10.14
C THR A 83 16.08 -6.55 -8.89
N VAL A 84 16.22 -7.76 -8.37
CA VAL A 84 17.05 -8.06 -7.19
C VAL A 84 18.51 -8.23 -7.61
N GLN A 85 19.40 -7.47 -6.99
CA GLN A 85 20.86 -7.58 -7.13
C GLN A 85 21.41 -8.74 -6.30
N SER A 86 20.98 -8.84 -5.04
CA SER A 86 21.28 -9.94 -4.12
C SER A 86 20.28 -9.95 -2.96
N ASN A 87 20.27 -10.99 -2.13
CA ASN A 87 19.39 -11.06 -0.97
C ASN A 87 20.10 -11.65 0.26
N GLN A 88 19.62 -11.27 1.45
CA GLN A 88 20.10 -11.77 2.74
C GLN A 88 18.92 -12.24 3.58
N LYS A 89 18.91 -13.53 3.94
CA LYS A 89 17.92 -14.12 4.86
C LYS A 89 18.26 -13.79 6.31
N ILE A 90 17.25 -13.47 7.10
CA ILE A 90 17.30 -13.32 8.56
C ILE A 90 16.25 -14.27 9.15
N SER A 91 16.70 -15.27 9.89
CA SER A 91 15.85 -16.31 10.50
C SER A 91 16.41 -16.68 11.87
N MET A 92 15.86 -17.71 12.53
CA MET A 92 16.45 -18.22 13.76
C MET A 92 17.86 -18.83 13.56
N LEU A 93 18.18 -19.29 12.34
CA LEU A 93 19.45 -19.98 12.05
C LEU A 93 20.41 -19.18 11.15
N GLU A 94 19.94 -18.11 10.51
CA GLU A 94 20.71 -17.33 9.53
C GLU A 94 20.59 -15.81 9.76
N GLY A 95 21.52 -15.06 9.15
CA GLY A 95 21.47 -13.60 9.15
C GLY A 95 21.76 -12.93 10.49
N GLY A 96 22.36 -13.62 11.45
CA GLY A 96 22.84 -13.03 12.70
C GLY A 96 21.77 -12.76 13.77
N PHE A 97 20.51 -13.14 13.53
CA PHE A 97 19.47 -13.04 14.55
C PHE A 97 19.66 -14.14 15.61
N THR A 98 19.82 -13.74 16.88
CA THR A 98 20.22 -14.67 17.96
C THR A 98 19.14 -14.95 18.99
N ASP A 99 17.92 -14.44 18.82
CA ASP A 99 16.82 -14.82 19.71
C ASP A 99 16.27 -16.22 19.35
N SER A 100 15.63 -16.86 20.32
CA SER A 100 14.97 -18.14 20.09
C SER A 100 13.52 -17.93 19.65
N LEU A 101 13.15 -18.55 18.53
CA LEU A 101 11.77 -18.65 18.07
C LEU A 101 11.18 -20.02 18.42
N ASN A 102 9.87 -20.05 18.64
CA ASN A 102 9.09 -21.27 18.76
C ASN A 102 8.33 -21.56 17.46
N ALA A 103 7.87 -22.80 17.34
CA ALA A 103 6.98 -23.17 16.25
C ALA A 103 5.77 -22.23 16.20
N SER A 104 5.41 -21.79 14.99
CA SER A 104 4.33 -20.84 14.72
C SER A 104 4.52 -19.46 15.34
N ASN A 105 5.74 -19.01 15.66
CA ASN A 105 5.98 -17.61 16.04
C ASN A 105 5.69 -16.63 14.91
N TYR A 106 5.86 -17.07 13.66
CA TYR A 106 5.69 -16.28 12.46
C TYR A 106 6.50 -14.98 12.47
N PHE A 107 7.80 -15.03 12.81
CA PHE A 107 8.71 -13.90 12.64
C PHE A 107 8.70 -13.40 11.19
N GLY A 108 8.70 -12.09 10.99
CA GLY A 108 8.39 -11.50 9.69
C GLY A 108 6.90 -11.43 9.40
N TYR A 109 6.02 -11.57 10.41
CA TYR A 109 4.59 -11.36 10.22
C TYR A 109 4.30 -9.92 9.83
N GLY A 110 5.01 -8.96 10.42
CA GLY A 110 5.01 -7.56 10.03
C GLY A 110 6.45 -7.09 9.82
N VAL A 111 6.72 -6.30 8.79
CA VAL A 111 8.04 -5.65 8.58
C VAL A 111 7.88 -4.19 8.18
N ALA A 112 8.80 -3.34 8.59
CA ALA A 112 8.88 -1.94 8.16
C ALA A 112 10.33 -1.45 8.16
N GLY A 113 10.67 -0.58 7.21
CA GLY A 113 11.93 0.16 7.28
C GLY A 113 11.78 1.38 8.18
N ILE A 114 12.72 1.56 9.10
CA ILE A 114 12.62 2.61 10.12
C ILE A 114 13.74 3.66 10.02
N GLY A 115 14.66 3.50 9.07
CA GLY A 115 15.83 4.36 8.97
C GLY A 115 16.88 4.01 10.02
N ASP A 116 17.89 4.85 10.18
CA ASP A 116 19.06 4.59 11.04
C ASP A 116 18.73 4.88 12.53
N TYR A 117 18.46 3.82 13.30
CA TYR A 117 18.02 3.92 14.70
C TYR A 117 19.18 3.86 15.69
N ASP A 118 20.34 3.34 15.29
CA ASP A 118 21.53 3.25 16.13
C ASP A 118 22.65 4.26 15.79
N GLY A 119 22.46 5.05 14.73
CA GLY A 119 23.30 6.17 14.34
C GLY A 119 24.58 5.77 13.60
N ASP A 120 24.60 4.60 12.98
CA ASP A 120 25.78 4.07 12.28
C ASP A 120 25.77 4.27 10.75
N SER A 121 24.77 4.99 10.24
CA SER A 121 24.52 5.27 8.81
C SER A 121 24.06 4.06 7.99
N VAL A 122 23.69 2.95 8.62
CA VAL A 122 22.96 1.84 7.99
C VAL A 122 21.49 1.93 8.39
N PRO A 123 20.55 1.94 7.43
CA PRO A 123 19.13 1.84 7.75
C PRO A 123 18.78 0.53 8.48
N ASP A 124 17.92 0.67 9.48
CA ASP A 124 17.43 -0.42 10.32
C ASP A 124 15.99 -0.79 9.97
N ILE A 125 15.53 -1.92 10.53
CA ILE A 125 14.19 -2.45 10.27
C ILE A 125 13.47 -2.83 11.56
N ALA A 126 12.15 -2.81 11.50
CA ALA A 126 11.27 -3.33 12.53
C ALA A 126 10.59 -4.63 12.04
N VAL A 127 10.51 -5.63 12.90
CA VAL A 127 9.97 -6.96 12.57
C VAL A 127 9.09 -7.51 13.69
N THR A 128 7.90 -8.01 13.38
CA THR A 128 7.02 -8.65 14.38
C THR A 128 7.03 -10.18 14.29
N ALA A 129 6.97 -10.79 15.48
CA ALA A 129 6.55 -12.16 15.69
C ALA A 129 5.28 -12.13 16.55
N ILE A 130 4.30 -12.97 16.26
CA ILE A 130 2.92 -12.67 16.71
C ILE A 130 2.34 -13.70 17.67
N SER A 131 2.93 -14.90 17.73
CA SER A 131 2.38 -15.96 18.57
C SER A 131 3.09 -16.03 19.93
N PRO A 132 2.34 -16.18 21.03
CA PRO A 132 2.91 -16.48 22.34
C PRO A 132 3.76 -17.76 22.33
N PRO A 133 4.76 -17.89 23.22
CA PRO A 133 5.10 -16.95 24.31
C PRO A 133 6.00 -15.77 23.89
N ASN A 134 6.42 -15.71 22.61
CA ASN A 134 7.45 -14.77 22.15
C ASN A 134 6.89 -13.63 21.27
N ASN A 135 5.59 -13.34 21.35
CA ASN A 135 5.00 -12.28 20.54
C ASN A 135 5.64 -10.92 20.89
N SER A 136 6.30 -10.31 19.92
CA SER A 136 7.20 -9.18 20.11
C SER A 136 7.32 -8.35 18.84
N LEU A 137 7.70 -7.09 19.02
CA LEU A 137 8.27 -6.22 17.99
C LEU A 137 9.78 -6.14 18.22
N TYR A 138 10.55 -6.54 17.22
CA TYR A 138 12.00 -6.41 17.21
C TYR A 138 12.38 -5.18 16.40
N ILE A 139 13.25 -4.36 16.97
CA ILE A 139 14.02 -3.37 16.21
C ILE A 139 15.37 -4.01 15.93
N LEU A 140 15.64 -4.32 14.66
CA LEU A 140 16.88 -4.97 14.23
C LEU A 140 17.81 -3.90 13.69
N HIS A 141 18.93 -3.71 14.36
CA HIS A 141 19.99 -2.87 13.84
C HIS A 141 20.85 -3.70 12.89
N LEU A 142 21.06 -3.23 11.66
CA LEU A 142 21.65 -4.02 10.58
C LEU A 142 23.12 -3.67 10.34
N ASN A 143 23.85 -4.61 9.72
CA ASN A 143 25.10 -4.31 9.04
C ASN A 143 24.81 -4.00 7.57
N SER A 144 25.75 -3.38 6.86
CA SER A 144 25.60 -3.05 5.43
C SER A 144 25.50 -4.26 4.50
N ASP A 145 25.72 -5.48 5.00
CA ASP A 145 25.47 -6.74 4.27
C ASP A 145 24.08 -7.32 4.55
N GLY A 146 23.22 -6.61 5.29
CA GLY A 146 21.87 -7.01 5.63
C GLY A 146 21.78 -7.98 6.81
N THR A 147 22.90 -8.38 7.41
CA THR A 147 22.87 -9.22 8.62
C THR A 147 22.56 -8.40 9.87
N VAL A 148 21.98 -9.03 10.90
CA VAL A 148 21.67 -8.39 12.18
C VAL A 148 22.96 -8.14 12.97
N LYS A 149 23.22 -6.88 13.30
CA LYS A 149 24.31 -6.42 14.18
C LYS A 149 23.93 -6.59 15.65
N ASN A 150 22.73 -6.12 16.02
CA ASN A 150 22.11 -6.31 17.33
C ASN A 150 20.59 -6.02 17.23
N TYR A 151 19.83 -6.24 18.30
CA TYR A 151 18.40 -5.93 18.29
C TYR A 151 17.89 -5.47 19.66
N VAL A 152 16.77 -4.75 19.63
CA VAL A 152 15.96 -4.41 20.80
C VAL A 152 14.62 -5.12 20.70
N LYS A 153 14.26 -5.87 21.75
CA LYS A 153 13.02 -6.65 21.81
C LYS A 153 11.98 -5.93 22.65
N ASN A 154 10.89 -5.50 22.02
CA ASN A 154 9.72 -4.94 22.67
C ASN A 154 8.65 -6.02 22.79
N SER A 155 8.31 -6.43 24.02
CA SER A 155 7.41 -7.57 24.26
C SER A 155 6.57 -7.38 25.53
N PRO A 156 5.28 -7.75 25.51
CA PRO A 156 4.55 -8.34 24.39
C PRO A 156 4.00 -7.30 23.41
N VAL A 157 4.04 -7.60 22.11
CA VAL A 157 3.32 -6.85 21.06
C VAL A 157 2.46 -7.81 20.26
N ILE A 158 1.22 -7.42 19.93
CA ILE A 158 0.31 -8.19 19.08
C ILE A 158 0.07 -7.39 17.81
N SER A 159 0.58 -7.88 16.69
CA SER A 159 0.57 -7.15 15.42
C SER A 159 0.38 -8.13 14.27
N GLN A 160 -0.73 -8.04 13.55
CA GLN A 160 -0.92 -8.75 12.28
C GLN A 160 -0.52 -7.90 11.07
N GLY A 161 0.18 -6.80 11.29
CA GLY A 161 0.51 -5.80 10.30
C GLY A 161 1.32 -4.69 10.95
N LEU A 162 2.30 -4.16 10.22
CA LEU A 162 3.21 -3.13 10.70
C LEU A 162 3.37 -2.07 9.62
N SER A 163 3.35 -0.80 9.99
CA SER A 163 3.59 0.30 9.05
C SER A 163 4.45 1.37 9.70
N ALA A 164 5.47 1.83 8.98
CA ALA A 164 6.16 3.08 9.27
C ALA A 164 5.29 4.26 8.81
N ILE A 165 4.97 5.19 9.71
CA ILE A 165 4.08 6.32 9.41
C ILE A 165 4.80 7.67 9.40
N GLY A 166 6.13 7.65 9.48
CA GLY A 166 6.97 8.84 9.60
C GLY A 166 7.09 9.32 11.05
N ASP A 167 7.91 10.35 11.26
CA ASP A 167 8.11 11.01 12.55
C ASP A 167 6.97 12.00 12.81
N ILE A 168 5.87 11.53 13.39
CA ILE A 168 4.64 12.33 13.54
C ILE A 168 4.69 13.19 14.80
N ASN A 169 5.56 12.84 15.77
CA ASN A 169 5.77 13.60 17.00
C ASN A 169 6.99 14.54 16.97
N ASN A 170 7.76 14.52 15.88
CA ASN A 170 8.96 15.32 15.65
C ASN A 170 10.08 15.05 16.67
N ASP A 171 10.23 13.80 17.12
CA ASP A 171 11.31 13.38 18.02
C ASP A 171 12.58 12.89 17.30
N GLY A 172 12.53 12.83 15.97
CA GLY A 172 13.62 12.38 15.10
C GLY A 172 13.60 10.88 14.81
N ARG A 173 12.56 10.14 15.21
CA ARG A 173 12.38 8.71 14.92
C ARG A 173 11.09 8.47 14.16
N ILE A 174 11.10 7.43 13.33
CA ILE A 174 9.92 7.00 12.59
C ILE A 174 8.93 6.32 13.54
N ASP A 175 7.73 6.85 13.61
CA ASP A 175 6.66 6.24 14.40
C ASP A 175 6.05 5.06 13.65
N LEU A 176 5.57 4.09 14.43
CA LEU A 176 5.05 2.83 13.91
C LEU A 176 3.57 2.68 14.24
N VAL A 177 2.84 2.01 13.36
CA VAL A 177 1.50 1.50 13.66
C VAL A 177 1.52 -0.01 13.64
N VAL A 178 1.07 -0.62 14.73
CA VAL A 178 0.79 -2.06 14.78
C VAL A 178 -0.69 -2.33 14.64
N CYS A 179 -1.03 -3.24 13.74
CA CYS A 179 -2.40 -3.55 13.37
C CYS A 179 -2.88 -4.81 14.08
N ASN A 180 -3.94 -4.74 14.89
CA ASN A 180 -4.54 -5.91 15.54
C ASN A 180 -6.02 -6.07 15.13
N PRO A 181 -6.30 -6.53 13.90
CA PRO A 181 -7.66 -6.75 13.41
C PRO A 181 -8.43 -7.84 14.17
N MET A 182 -7.77 -8.60 15.02
CA MET A 182 -8.41 -9.61 15.87
C MET A 182 -8.64 -9.12 17.31
N SER A 183 -8.41 -7.83 17.58
CA SER A 183 -8.70 -7.26 18.90
C SER A 183 -10.18 -7.41 19.24
N ASN A 184 -10.41 -7.80 20.50
CA ASN A 184 -11.75 -7.91 21.08
C ASN A 184 -12.17 -6.66 21.86
N ASP A 185 -11.41 -5.56 21.76
CA ASP A 185 -11.74 -4.33 22.46
C ASP A 185 -13.02 -3.70 21.90
N GLY A 186 -13.99 -3.48 22.79
CA GLY A 186 -15.35 -3.04 22.45
C GLY A 186 -16.25 -4.07 21.77
N GLY A 187 -15.79 -5.28 21.47
CA GLY A 187 -16.62 -6.36 20.92
C GLY A 187 -15.81 -7.46 20.23
N ASN A 188 -16.47 -8.50 19.72
CA ASN A 188 -15.80 -9.67 19.16
C ASN A 188 -15.12 -9.36 17.80
N HIS A 189 -13.80 -9.41 17.74
CA HIS A 189 -12.96 -9.16 16.56
C HIS A 189 -13.31 -7.86 15.83
N ARG A 190 -13.54 -6.77 16.58
CA ARG A 190 -13.74 -5.45 15.98
C ARG A 190 -12.46 -4.88 15.40
N GLY A 191 -11.33 -5.25 16.00
CA GLY A 191 -10.02 -4.77 15.62
C GLY A 191 -9.59 -3.49 16.36
N ALA A 192 -8.30 -3.22 16.33
CA ALA A 192 -7.64 -2.06 16.93
C ALA A 192 -6.31 -1.80 16.21
N ILE A 193 -5.78 -0.60 16.37
CA ILE A 193 -4.39 -0.27 16.06
C ILE A 193 -3.73 0.38 17.28
N ASP A 194 -2.41 0.25 17.40
CA ASP A 194 -1.61 1.04 18.34
C ASP A 194 -0.60 1.87 17.56
N ILE A 195 -0.60 3.19 17.78
CA ILE A 195 0.46 4.10 17.33
C ILE A 195 1.56 4.06 18.40
N LEU A 196 2.75 3.65 17.99
CA LEU A 196 3.90 3.40 18.84
C LEU A 196 4.98 4.46 18.60
N PHE A 197 5.43 5.05 19.70
CA PHE A 197 6.57 5.95 19.75
C PHE A 197 7.76 5.23 20.40
N LEU A 198 8.96 5.43 19.87
CA LEU A 198 10.16 4.76 20.35
C LEU A 198 11.17 5.75 20.91
N ASP A 199 11.80 5.39 22.03
CA ASP A 199 12.87 6.21 22.61
C ASP A 199 14.20 6.07 21.86
N SER A 200 15.22 6.81 22.32
CA SER A 200 16.58 6.75 21.78
C SER A 200 17.27 5.38 21.91
N LEU A 201 16.68 4.44 22.64
CA LEU A 201 17.15 3.08 22.83
C LEU A 201 16.29 2.07 22.05
N SER A 202 15.50 2.53 21.08
CA SER A 202 14.60 1.69 20.26
C SER A 202 13.56 0.93 21.10
N THR A 203 13.21 1.46 22.27
CA THR A 203 12.21 0.89 23.19
C THR A 203 10.88 1.64 23.07
N ILE A 204 9.76 0.91 23.05
CA ILE A 204 8.42 1.51 23.02
C ILE A 204 8.19 2.35 24.28
N ILE A 205 7.70 3.58 24.09
CA ILE A 205 7.29 4.48 25.18
C ILE A 205 5.81 4.21 25.51
N ASP A 206 5.55 3.22 26.37
CA ASP A 206 4.18 2.79 26.71
C ASP A 206 3.24 3.92 27.16
N SER A 207 3.78 4.96 27.83
CA SER A 207 2.99 6.10 28.28
C SER A 207 2.55 7.05 27.16
N SER A 208 3.16 6.94 25.99
CA SER A 208 2.86 7.74 24.80
C SER A 208 2.09 6.96 23.75
N THR A 209 2.05 5.62 23.85
CA THR A 209 1.30 4.76 22.92
C THR A 209 -0.17 5.16 22.85
N VAL A 210 -0.69 5.29 21.62
CA VAL A 210 -2.10 5.62 21.37
C VAL A 210 -2.81 4.42 20.75
N THR A 211 -3.65 3.76 21.54
CA THR A 211 -4.54 2.69 21.06
C THR A 211 -5.82 3.28 20.50
N ILE A 212 -6.14 2.96 19.25
CA ILE A 212 -7.39 3.34 18.59
C ILE A 212 -8.26 2.09 18.39
N SER A 213 -9.40 2.07 19.06
CA SER A 213 -10.36 0.95 19.07
C SER A 213 -11.79 1.46 19.31
N SER A 214 -12.80 0.59 19.30
CA SER A 214 -14.16 1.00 19.68
C SER A 214 -14.28 1.68 21.06
N THR A 215 -13.32 1.47 21.99
CA THR A 215 -13.40 2.02 23.35
C THR A 215 -12.27 2.98 23.72
N GLN A 216 -11.27 3.13 22.85
CA GLN A 216 -10.04 3.90 23.10
C GLN A 216 -9.69 4.78 21.89
N GLY A 217 -8.82 5.78 22.09
CA GLY A 217 -8.30 6.55 20.96
C GLY A 217 -9.31 7.50 20.32
N GLY A 218 -10.43 7.80 20.98
CA GLY A 218 -11.47 8.68 20.45
C GLY A 218 -12.35 8.11 19.33
N PHE A 219 -12.12 6.86 18.88
CA PHE A 219 -12.88 6.32 17.73
C PHE A 219 -14.39 6.21 18.05
N GLY A 220 -14.78 5.54 19.13
CA GLY A 220 -16.20 5.42 19.54
C GLY A 220 -17.05 4.49 18.66
N ASP A 221 -18.26 4.91 18.29
CA ASP A 221 -19.24 4.07 17.56
C ASP A 221 -18.89 3.92 16.07
N GLY A 222 -19.19 2.77 15.46
CA GLY A 222 -19.09 2.58 14.00
C GLY A 222 -18.43 1.27 13.56
N LEU A 223 -17.65 0.63 14.44
CA LEU A 223 -17.15 -0.73 14.21
C LEU A 223 -18.14 -1.77 14.76
N GLU A 224 -18.36 -2.80 13.96
CA GLU A 224 -19.16 -3.97 14.28
C GLU A 224 -18.30 -5.20 14.54
N ASN A 225 -18.91 -6.23 15.15
CA ASN A 225 -18.19 -7.47 15.44
C ASN A 225 -17.75 -8.16 14.14
N GLY A 226 -16.45 -8.38 14.00
CA GLY A 226 -15.87 -9.02 12.83
C GLY A 226 -15.32 -8.07 11.78
N ASP A 227 -15.40 -6.74 11.97
CA ASP A 227 -14.95 -5.74 11.00
C ASP A 227 -13.44 -5.79 10.70
N GLY A 228 -12.65 -6.27 11.65
CA GLY A 228 -11.20 -6.41 11.45
C GLY A 228 -10.47 -5.08 11.25
N PHE A 229 -10.84 -4.05 12.01
CA PHE A 229 -10.17 -2.74 11.99
C PHE A 229 -8.67 -2.85 12.31
N GLY A 230 -7.86 -2.20 11.48
CA GLY A 230 -6.40 -2.24 11.50
C GLY A 230 -5.81 -2.86 10.24
N GLY A 231 -6.55 -3.69 9.51
CA GLY A 231 -6.06 -4.25 8.24
C GLY A 231 -4.71 -4.94 8.37
N ARG A 232 -3.91 -4.83 7.31
CA ARG A 232 -2.53 -5.29 7.20
C ARG A 232 -1.54 -4.12 7.28
N GLU A 233 -1.82 -3.05 6.55
CA GLU A 233 -1.05 -1.80 6.61
C GLU A 233 -2.02 -0.63 6.76
N VAL A 234 -1.51 0.47 7.27
CA VAL A 234 -2.18 1.77 7.34
C VAL A 234 -1.42 2.77 6.49
N ALA A 235 -2.09 3.87 6.11
CA ALA A 235 -1.46 4.93 5.34
C ALA A 235 -1.60 6.28 6.04
N MET A 236 -0.48 6.89 6.42
CA MET A 236 -0.45 8.27 6.89
C MET A 236 -0.55 9.20 5.69
N LEU A 237 -1.66 9.95 5.60
CA LEU A 237 -1.94 10.88 4.50
C LEU A 237 -1.39 12.29 4.79
N GLY A 238 -0.97 12.56 6.02
CA GLY A 238 -0.56 13.90 6.45
C GLY A 238 -1.77 14.80 6.68
N ASP A 239 -1.55 16.12 6.72
CA ASP A 239 -2.62 17.12 6.86
C ASP A 239 -3.34 17.31 5.50
N LEU A 240 -4.29 16.42 5.22
CA LEU A 240 -4.94 16.30 3.91
C LEU A 240 -5.89 17.46 3.66
N ASP A 241 -6.51 18.01 4.71
CA ASP A 241 -7.50 19.09 4.60
C ASP A 241 -6.97 20.48 5.01
N GLY A 242 -5.71 20.55 5.45
CA GLY A 242 -5.02 21.79 5.77
C GLY A 242 -5.46 22.42 7.11
N ASP A 243 -6.07 21.63 7.99
CA ASP A 243 -6.54 22.08 9.30
C ASP A 243 -5.47 21.99 10.41
N GLY A 244 -4.30 21.40 10.10
CA GLY A 244 -3.17 21.21 10.99
C GLY A 244 -3.17 19.88 11.74
N ASN A 245 -4.15 19.01 11.51
CA ASN A 245 -4.25 17.67 12.07
C ASN A 245 -3.92 16.62 11.01
N PRO A 246 -3.14 15.58 11.33
CA PRO A 246 -2.86 14.53 10.36
C PRO A 246 -4.04 13.56 10.16
N GLU A 247 -4.21 13.12 8.92
CA GLU A 247 -5.11 12.05 8.52
C GLU A 247 -4.40 10.69 8.42
N LEU A 248 -5.02 9.68 9.02
CA LEU A 248 -4.59 8.29 8.94
C LEU A 248 -5.69 7.42 8.31
N ALA A 249 -5.36 6.71 7.24
CA ALA A 249 -6.26 5.71 6.63
C ALA A 249 -6.04 4.33 7.25
N VAL A 250 -7.12 3.70 7.70
CA VAL A 250 -7.10 2.40 8.38
C VAL A 250 -8.17 1.47 7.82
N GLY A 251 -7.78 0.24 7.47
CA GLY A 251 -8.68 -0.76 6.93
C GLY A 251 -9.56 -1.44 7.97
N SER A 252 -10.86 -1.54 7.71
CA SER A 252 -11.77 -2.51 8.33
C SER A 252 -12.21 -3.51 7.27
N TYR A 253 -11.25 -4.31 6.80
CA TYR A 253 -11.35 -5.12 5.59
C TYR A 253 -12.37 -6.26 5.65
N LYS A 254 -12.93 -6.57 6.83
CA LYS A 254 -14.00 -7.57 6.97
C LYS A 254 -15.37 -6.94 7.21
N ALA A 255 -15.46 -5.62 7.21
CA ALA A 255 -16.72 -4.90 7.41
C ALA A 255 -17.77 -5.29 6.36
N ASP A 256 -19.04 -5.10 6.74
CA ASP A 256 -20.21 -5.22 5.87
C ASP A 256 -20.30 -6.58 5.17
N GLY A 257 -20.03 -7.68 5.89
CA GLY A 257 -20.08 -9.03 5.36
C GLY A 257 -18.83 -9.46 4.59
N GLY A 258 -17.72 -8.73 4.74
CA GLY A 258 -16.46 -9.00 4.05
C GLY A 258 -16.27 -8.21 2.74
N ARG A 259 -17.22 -7.34 2.37
CA ARG A 259 -16.99 -6.32 1.32
C ARG A 259 -15.76 -5.50 1.66
N GLY A 260 -15.63 -5.11 2.92
CA GLY A 260 -14.51 -4.32 3.43
C GLY A 260 -14.73 -2.82 3.30
N ALA A 261 -13.99 -2.06 4.10
CA ALA A 261 -14.05 -0.60 4.15
C ALA A 261 -12.71 -0.01 4.64
N ILE A 262 -12.53 1.28 4.40
CA ILE A 262 -11.44 2.12 4.91
C ILE A 262 -12.05 3.21 5.79
N TRP A 263 -11.38 3.54 6.88
CA TRP A 263 -11.67 4.71 7.69
C TRP A 263 -10.55 5.73 7.52
N ILE A 264 -10.87 6.94 7.09
CA ILE A 264 -9.96 8.09 7.19
C ILE A 264 -10.22 8.76 8.52
N LEU A 265 -9.22 8.78 9.40
CA LEU A 265 -9.27 9.34 10.74
C LEU A 265 -8.52 10.67 10.76
N SER A 266 -9.15 11.75 11.21
CA SER A 266 -8.42 12.97 11.58
C SER A 266 -7.97 12.83 13.01
N LEU A 267 -6.66 12.89 13.25
CA LEU A 267 -6.05 12.71 14.57
C LEU A 267 -5.64 14.07 15.15
N ASP A 268 -5.87 14.30 16.44
CA ASP A 268 -5.36 15.51 17.09
C ASP A 268 -3.84 15.62 16.92
N GLY A 269 -3.36 16.78 16.46
CA GLY A 269 -1.94 16.99 16.18
C GLY A 269 -1.00 16.96 17.41
N THR A 270 -1.53 16.79 18.63
CA THR A 270 -0.74 16.69 19.87
C THR A 270 -0.84 15.32 20.53
N ASP A 271 -2.05 14.77 20.69
CA ASP A 271 -2.26 13.51 21.42
C ASP A 271 -2.77 12.35 20.53
N TYR A 272 -2.93 12.61 19.23
CA TYR A 272 -3.30 11.66 18.19
C TYR A 272 -4.60 10.90 18.45
N GLN A 273 -5.47 11.43 19.31
CA GLN A 273 -6.82 10.91 19.48
C GLN A 273 -7.66 11.24 18.24
N VAL A 274 -8.59 10.36 17.86
CA VAL A 274 -9.49 10.60 16.74
C VAL A 274 -10.44 11.77 17.04
N LEU A 275 -10.35 12.84 16.23
CA LEU A 275 -11.22 14.00 16.26
C LEU A 275 -12.46 13.79 15.40
N SER A 276 -12.27 13.23 14.20
CA SER A 276 -13.34 12.95 13.25
C SER A 276 -12.96 11.76 12.36
N LYS A 277 -13.94 11.19 11.67
CA LYS A 277 -13.72 10.04 10.79
C LYS A 277 -14.71 9.97 9.64
N LEU A 278 -14.23 9.47 8.50
CA LEU A 278 -15.03 9.17 7.32
C LEU A 278 -14.87 7.69 6.93
N LYS A 279 -15.98 7.00 6.69
CA LYS A 279 -15.98 5.62 6.16
C LYS A 279 -16.06 5.65 4.63
N ILE A 280 -15.16 4.93 3.99
CA ILE A 280 -15.13 4.66 2.55
C ILE A 280 -15.38 3.16 2.37
N GLY A 281 -16.40 2.82 1.60
CA GLY A 281 -16.84 1.46 1.33
C GLY A 281 -17.82 1.47 0.16
N GLU A 282 -18.40 0.32 -0.20
CA GLU A 282 -19.37 0.24 -1.30
C GLU A 282 -20.46 1.32 -1.17
N ASN A 283 -20.51 2.24 -2.15
CA ASN A 283 -21.42 3.40 -2.20
C ASN A 283 -21.36 4.32 -0.96
N GLN A 284 -20.19 4.44 -0.33
CA GLN A 284 -19.94 5.28 0.84
C GLN A 284 -18.66 6.11 0.64
N GLY A 285 -18.65 7.34 1.16
CA GLY A 285 -17.46 8.20 1.12
C GLY A 285 -16.98 8.53 -0.30
N GLY A 286 -17.89 8.58 -1.29
CA GLY A 286 -17.56 8.84 -2.70
C GLY A 286 -17.08 7.61 -3.50
N PHE A 287 -17.00 6.44 -2.88
CA PHE A 287 -16.57 5.21 -3.55
C PHE A 287 -17.77 4.44 -4.14
N ASP A 288 -18.11 4.77 -5.38
CA ASP A 288 -19.28 4.22 -6.10
C ASP A 288 -19.01 2.84 -6.76
N GLU A 289 -18.10 2.05 -6.21
CA GLU A 289 -17.82 0.68 -6.64
C GLU A 289 -18.81 -0.31 -6.03
N ILE A 290 -19.12 -1.39 -6.77
CA ILE A 290 -19.84 -2.54 -6.24
C ILE A 290 -18.85 -3.65 -5.88
N LEU A 291 -18.82 -4.04 -4.62
CA LEU A 291 -17.94 -5.05 -4.06
C LEU A 291 -18.70 -6.37 -3.84
N PRO A 292 -18.11 -7.53 -4.16
CA PRO A 292 -18.77 -8.80 -3.91
C PRO A 292 -18.94 -9.08 -2.42
N GLU A 293 -20.02 -9.79 -2.07
CA GLU A 293 -20.31 -10.30 -0.71
C GLU A 293 -20.19 -11.84 -0.64
N ALA A 294 -19.87 -12.51 -1.75
CA ALA A 294 -19.85 -13.97 -1.83
C ALA A 294 -18.74 -14.61 -0.99
N SER A 295 -18.94 -15.86 -0.59
CA SER A 295 -17.89 -16.66 0.05
C SER A 295 -16.77 -17.01 -0.92
N ASN A 296 -15.53 -16.90 -0.47
CA ASN A 296 -14.31 -17.19 -1.20
C ASN A 296 -13.82 -18.62 -0.92
N ASN A 297 -12.98 -19.15 -1.82
CA ASN A 297 -12.44 -20.52 -1.71
C ASN A 297 -11.57 -20.78 -0.47
N ASN A 298 -11.13 -19.73 0.23
CA ASN A 298 -10.34 -19.81 1.46
C ASN A 298 -11.17 -19.59 2.74
N ASN A 299 -12.50 -19.78 2.65
CA ASN A 299 -13.47 -19.63 3.74
C ASN A 299 -13.61 -18.21 4.29
N SER A 300 -13.07 -17.22 3.57
CA SER A 300 -13.40 -15.83 3.81
C SER A 300 -14.62 -15.38 3.01
N ASN A 301 -15.11 -14.17 3.23
CA ASN A 301 -16.24 -13.61 2.48
C ASN A 301 -15.86 -12.24 1.89
N GLY A 302 -16.51 -11.93 0.78
CA GLY A 302 -16.45 -10.65 0.08
C GLY A 302 -15.07 -10.26 -0.47
N ALA A 303 -14.96 -9.00 -0.89
CA ALA A 303 -13.80 -8.45 -1.59
C ALA A 303 -12.56 -8.25 -0.70
N MET A 304 -12.76 -8.03 0.60
CA MET A 304 -11.75 -7.53 1.54
C MET A 304 -11.13 -6.19 1.15
N PHE A 305 -11.94 -5.25 0.68
CA PHE A 305 -11.48 -3.89 0.39
C PHE A 305 -10.91 -3.20 1.65
N GLY A 306 -9.78 -2.52 1.52
CA GLY A 306 -9.07 -1.91 2.65
C GLY A 306 -8.15 -2.89 3.39
N HIS A 307 -7.79 -4.04 2.82
CA HIS A 307 -6.90 -4.99 3.51
C HIS A 307 -5.49 -4.43 3.70
N ALA A 308 -4.94 -3.76 2.69
CA ALA A 308 -3.59 -3.19 2.64
C ALA A 308 -3.68 -1.79 2.05
N LEU A 309 -2.86 -0.86 2.53
CA LEU A 309 -2.95 0.57 2.27
C LEU A 309 -1.57 1.20 2.17
N CYS A 310 -1.37 2.12 1.23
CA CYS A 310 -0.21 3.01 1.24
C CYS A 310 -0.54 4.39 0.65
N ALA A 311 0.03 5.44 1.24
CA ALA A 311 -0.05 6.79 0.69
C ALA A 311 0.94 6.90 -0.47
N VAL A 312 0.47 7.35 -1.64
CA VAL A 312 1.28 7.41 -2.87
C VAL A 312 1.60 8.83 -3.29
N GLY A 313 1.25 9.81 -2.46
CA GLY A 313 1.37 11.23 -2.78
C GLY A 313 0.30 11.67 -3.78
N ASP A 314 0.45 12.89 -4.30
CA ASP A 314 -0.45 13.45 -5.31
C ASP A 314 -0.10 12.89 -6.70
N LEU A 315 -0.95 12.02 -7.24
CA LEU A 315 -0.77 11.40 -8.55
C LEU A 315 -1.47 12.14 -9.68
N ASN A 316 -2.37 13.09 -9.39
CA ASN A 316 -3.17 13.78 -10.39
C ASN A 316 -2.89 15.30 -10.46
N GLY A 317 -1.97 15.82 -9.65
CA GLY A 317 -1.54 17.20 -9.62
C GLY A 317 -2.55 18.17 -9.00
N ASP A 318 -3.46 17.69 -8.14
CA ASP A 318 -4.47 18.51 -7.47
C ASP A 318 -4.10 18.94 -6.04
N GLU A 319 -2.86 18.69 -5.62
CA GLU A 319 -2.27 19.00 -4.31
C GLU A 319 -2.88 18.20 -3.14
N ILE A 320 -3.76 17.22 -3.41
CA ILE A 320 -4.29 16.29 -2.42
C ILE A 320 -3.55 14.95 -2.53
N PRO A 321 -3.08 14.37 -1.42
CA PRO A 321 -2.45 13.06 -1.46
C PRO A 321 -3.46 11.96 -1.80
N ASP A 322 -3.07 11.07 -2.71
CA ASP A 322 -3.85 9.92 -3.12
C ASP A 322 -3.48 8.66 -2.31
N LEU A 323 -4.40 7.70 -2.31
CA LEU A 323 -4.32 6.48 -1.53
C LEU A 323 -4.40 5.26 -2.44
N MET A 324 -3.49 4.30 -2.28
CA MET A 324 -3.66 2.96 -2.86
C MET A 324 -4.17 1.97 -1.83
N THR A 325 -5.03 1.05 -2.26
CA THR A 325 -5.63 0.01 -1.42
C THR A 325 -5.86 -1.30 -2.17
N GLY A 326 -5.89 -2.42 -1.44
CA GLY A 326 -6.26 -3.73 -1.96
C GLY A 326 -7.68 -4.19 -1.62
N ALA A 327 -8.28 -4.97 -2.54
CA ALA A 327 -9.41 -5.87 -2.34
C ALA A 327 -8.98 -7.28 -2.77
N ASN A 328 -8.09 -7.85 -1.98
CA ASN A 328 -7.28 -9.00 -2.38
C ASN A 328 -8.06 -10.32 -2.51
N GLN A 329 -9.37 -10.33 -2.26
CA GLN A 329 -10.23 -11.50 -2.48
C GLN A 329 -11.20 -11.30 -3.64
N TYR A 330 -11.18 -10.12 -4.29
CA TYR A 330 -12.00 -9.89 -5.45
C TYR A 330 -11.34 -10.46 -6.70
N ASN A 331 -11.91 -11.51 -7.28
CA ASN A 331 -11.39 -12.21 -8.46
C ASN A 331 -9.93 -12.66 -8.25
N GLU A 332 -8.99 -12.24 -9.10
CA GLU A 332 -7.54 -12.48 -8.95
C GLU A 332 -6.88 -11.69 -7.79
N GLY A 333 -7.61 -10.75 -7.19
CA GLY A 333 -7.15 -9.75 -6.24
C GLY A 333 -7.03 -8.40 -6.93
N TYR A 334 -7.85 -7.43 -6.56
CA TYR A 334 -7.87 -6.11 -7.21
C TYR A 334 -7.14 -5.08 -6.36
N ALA A 335 -6.25 -4.30 -6.97
CA ALA A 335 -5.75 -3.07 -6.37
C ALA A 335 -6.54 -1.86 -6.90
N TYR A 336 -6.56 -0.79 -6.11
CA TYR A 336 -7.21 0.47 -6.42
C TYR A 336 -6.26 1.63 -6.13
N ILE A 337 -6.25 2.62 -7.01
CA ILE A 337 -5.83 3.99 -6.70
C ILE A 337 -7.11 4.77 -6.40
N LEU A 338 -7.19 5.39 -5.23
CA LEU A 338 -8.27 6.28 -4.83
C LEU A 338 -7.74 7.70 -4.88
N TYR A 339 -8.31 8.50 -5.77
CA TYR A 339 -8.04 9.93 -5.80
C TYR A 339 -8.95 10.61 -4.79
N LEU A 340 -8.37 11.34 -3.85
CA LEU A 340 -9.11 11.90 -2.72
C LEU A 340 -9.48 13.37 -2.97
N ASN A 341 -10.55 13.82 -2.32
CA ASN A 341 -10.85 15.25 -2.16
C ASN A 341 -10.30 15.72 -0.82
N SER A 342 -10.12 17.03 -0.66
CA SER A 342 -9.74 17.64 0.63
C SER A 342 -10.73 17.36 1.77
N ASP A 343 -11.96 16.93 1.49
CA ASP A 343 -12.93 16.52 2.51
C ASP A 343 -12.82 15.02 2.88
N LYS A 344 -11.74 14.36 2.45
CA LYS A 344 -11.40 12.94 2.65
C LYS A 344 -12.22 11.96 1.81
N SER A 345 -13.24 12.42 1.09
CA SER A 345 -14.03 11.55 0.21
C SER A 345 -13.26 11.16 -1.05
N VAL A 346 -13.64 10.06 -1.67
CA VAL A 346 -13.10 9.62 -2.95
C VAL A 346 -13.68 10.48 -4.07
N LYS A 347 -12.82 11.19 -4.80
CA LYS A 347 -13.13 11.93 -6.03
C LYS A 347 -13.40 10.98 -7.18
N THR A 348 -12.49 10.02 -7.37
CA THR A 348 -12.59 8.95 -8.37
C THR A 348 -11.59 7.84 -8.04
N PHE A 349 -11.63 6.73 -8.78
CA PHE A 349 -10.70 5.62 -8.58
C PHE A 349 -10.30 4.94 -9.88
N GLN A 350 -9.14 4.27 -9.84
CA GLN A 350 -8.64 3.41 -10.92
C GLN A 350 -8.37 2.01 -10.37
N ARG A 351 -8.89 0.98 -11.05
CA ARG A 351 -8.58 -0.43 -10.75
C ARG A 351 -7.27 -0.83 -11.40
N ILE A 352 -6.54 -1.73 -10.76
CA ILE A 352 -5.38 -2.42 -11.32
C ILE A 352 -5.60 -3.93 -11.13
N ASN A 353 -5.68 -4.63 -12.26
CA ASN A 353 -5.94 -6.07 -12.36
C ASN A 353 -5.48 -6.59 -13.74
N ASN A 354 -5.92 -7.78 -14.16
CA ASN A 354 -5.53 -8.34 -15.47
C ASN A 354 -5.99 -7.53 -16.70
N THR A 355 -7.02 -6.70 -16.55
CA THR A 355 -7.71 -6.03 -17.66
C THR A 355 -7.76 -4.51 -17.53
N GLU A 356 -7.40 -3.98 -16.36
CA GLU A 356 -7.40 -2.56 -16.00
C GLU A 356 -6.09 -2.19 -15.32
N GLY A 357 -5.73 -0.91 -15.31
CA GLY A 357 -4.46 -0.47 -14.74
C GLY A 357 -3.30 -0.46 -15.75
N GLY A 358 -3.48 -0.98 -16.97
CA GLY A 358 -2.55 -0.72 -18.08
C GLY A 358 -1.13 -1.28 -17.91
N PHE A 359 -0.93 -2.18 -16.95
CA PHE A 359 0.31 -2.90 -16.72
C PHE A 359 0.39 -4.24 -17.47
N ASP A 360 -0.70 -4.64 -18.14
CA ASP A 360 -0.83 -5.94 -18.82
C ASP A 360 -0.46 -7.14 -17.92
N LEU A 361 -0.91 -7.10 -16.67
CA LEU A 361 -0.68 -8.14 -15.68
C LEU A 361 -1.28 -9.48 -16.12
N THR A 362 -0.64 -10.58 -15.69
CA THR A 362 -1.12 -11.95 -15.92
C THR A 362 -1.23 -12.68 -14.59
N LEU A 363 -2.25 -12.33 -13.81
CA LEU A 363 -2.58 -12.89 -12.51
C LEU A 363 -3.49 -14.12 -12.66
N ASN A 364 -3.17 -15.21 -11.96
CA ASN A 364 -3.95 -16.44 -11.98
C ASN A 364 -5.36 -16.25 -11.38
N SER A 365 -6.39 -16.45 -12.20
CA SER A 365 -7.81 -16.36 -11.81
C SER A 365 -8.43 -17.68 -11.36
N GLU A 366 -7.84 -18.83 -11.69
CA GLU A 366 -8.36 -20.16 -11.33
C GLU A 366 -8.04 -20.50 -9.87
N ASN A 367 -6.84 -20.08 -9.43
CA ASN A 367 -6.39 -20.18 -8.05
C ASN A 367 -5.89 -18.80 -7.61
N PRO A 368 -6.80 -17.92 -7.16
CA PRO A 368 -6.55 -16.49 -7.04
C PRO A 368 -5.22 -16.20 -6.37
N GLU A 369 -4.33 -15.50 -7.08
CA GLU A 369 -3.04 -15.08 -6.51
C GLU A 369 -3.21 -14.20 -5.29
N ARG A 370 -4.40 -13.60 -5.15
CA ARG A 370 -4.72 -12.58 -4.17
C ARG A 370 -3.68 -11.48 -4.30
N PHE A 371 -3.55 -10.94 -5.51
CA PHE A 371 -2.84 -9.68 -5.73
C PHE A 371 -3.40 -8.61 -4.78
N SER A 372 -2.60 -7.61 -4.39
CA SER A 372 -2.98 -6.51 -3.47
C SER A 372 -3.08 -6.86 -1.97
N ARG A 373 -2.37 -7.89 -1.49
CA ARG A 373 -2.44 -8.30 -0.06
C ARG A 373 -1.65 -7.45 0.92
N SER A 374 -0.61 -6.80 0.42
CA SER A 374 0.29 -5.86 1.08
C SER A 374 0.70 -4.83 0.04
N MET A 375 1.02 -3.62 0.50
CA MET A 375 1.36 -2.45 -0.32
C MET A 375 2.35 -1.55 0.42
N SER A 376 3.37 -1.07 -0.28
CA SER A 376 4.27 -0.04 0.27
C SER A 376 4.77 0.87 -0.85
N PHE A 377 4.89 2.16 -0.54
CA PHE A 377 5.34 3.17 -1.50
C PHE A 377 6.86 3.30 -1.46
N LEU A 378 7.51 3.15 -2.61
CA LEU A 378 8.98 3.25 -2.73
C LEU A 378 9.47 4.65 -3.10
N GLY A 379 8.61 5.47 -3.72
CA GLY A 379 9.05 6.71 -4.36
C GLY A 379 9.84 6.45 -5.63
N ASP A 380 10.77 7.34 -5.97
CA ASP A 380 11.57 7.27 -7.20
C ASP A 380 12.77 6.34 -7.05
N LEU A 381 12.52 5.03 -7.17
CA LEU A 381 13.55 3.99 -7.12
C LEU A 381 14.59 4.13 -8.24
N ARG A 382 14.18 4.63 -9.41
CA ARG A 382 15.04 4.73 -10.61
C ARG A 382 15.88 6.00 -10.66
N GLY A 383 15.51 7.03 -9.90
CA GLY A 383 16.08 8.37 -9.99
C GLY A 383 15.75 9.08 -11.31
N ASP A 384 14.69 8.64 -12.01
CA ASP A 384 14.28 9.16 -13.32
C ASP A 384 12.93 9.90 -13.28
N GLY A 385 12.39 10.11 -12.08
CA GLY A 385 11.09 10.76 -11.86
C GLY A 385 9.90 9.81 -11.94
N THR A 386 10.11 8.52 -12.20
CA THR A 386 9.05 7.51 -12.07
C THR A 386 8.97 7.01 -10.64
N ILE A 387 7.76 6.84 -10.13
CA ILE A 387 7.53 6.35 -8.77
C ILE A 387 7.17 4.87 -8.80
N ALA A 388 7.49 4.15 -7.72
CA ALA A 388 7.23 2.72 -7.60
C ALA A 388 6.38 2.38 -6.37
N VAL A 389 5.54 1.36 -6.53
CA VAL A 389 4.72 0.78 -5.45
C VAL A 389 4.93 -0.73 -5.44
N ASN A 390 5.30 -1.26 -4.28
CA ASN A 390 5.36 -2.69 -4.02
C ASN A 390 3.96 -3.23 -3.75
N ILE A 391 3.63 -4.41 -4.30
CA ILE A 391 2.36 -5.09 -4.10
C ILE A 391 2.58 -6.60 -3.89
N GLY A 392 2.06 -7.13 -2.79
CA GLY A 392 2.14 -8.56 -2.47
C GLY A 392 1.02 -9.41 -3.09
N GLY A 393 1.36 -10.64 -3.49
CA GLY A 393 0.47 -11.62 -4.11
C GLY A 393 0.92 -13.07 -3.89
N GLY A 394 0.70 -13.94 -4.88
CA GLY A 394 1.25 -15.30 -4.89
C GLY A 394 0.73 -16.24 -3.80
N ALA A 395 -0.54 -16.15 -3.40
CA ALA A 395 -1.09 -16.92 -2.27
C ALA A 395 -0.91 -18.45 -2.32
N HIS A 396 -0.65 -18.99 -3.51
CA HIS A 396 -0.54 -20.42 -3.81
C HIS A 396 0.84 -20.83 -4.36
N THR A 397 1.82 -19.93 -4.26
CA THR A 397 3.22 -20.19 -4.60
C THR A 397 4.07 -20.06 -3.31
N THR A 398 5.37 -19.83 -3.47
CA THR A 398 6.26 -19.38 -2.38
C THR A 398 5.88 -17.96 -1.90
N GLY A 399 5.24 -17.17 -2.77
CA GLY A 399 4.90 -15.76 -2.60
C GLY A 399 5.43 -14.94 -3.77
N ILE A 400 4.76 -13.85 -4.12
CA ILE A 400 5.17 -12.96 -5.23
C ILE A 400 5.14 -11.51 -4.76
N LEU A 401 6.20 -10.76 -5.05
CA LEU A 401 6.27 -9.31 -4.92
C LEU A 401 6.23 -8.67 -6.31
N TYR A 402 5.26 -7.81 -6.54
CA TYR A 402 5.17 -7.00 -7.74
C TYR A 402 5.68 -5.59 -7.44
N ILE A 403 6.52 -5.03 -8.29
CA ILE A 403 6.88 -3.61 -8.25
C ILE A 403 6.24 -2.94 -9.44
N LEU A 404 5.24 -2.10 -9.21
CA LEU A 404 4.56 -1.32 -10.24
C LEU A 404 5.21 0.05 -10.38
N PHE A 405 5.67 0.40 -11.58
CA PHE A 405 6.25 1.70 -11.87
C PHE A 405 5.26 2.61 -12.57
N PHE A 406 5.13 3.83 -12.06
CA PHE A 406 4.28 4.87 -12.59
C PHE A 406 5.14 6.02 -13.11
N LYS A 407 4.91 6.42 -14.36
CA LYS A 407 5.58 7.57 -14.97
C LYS A 407 4.68 8.79 -14.94
N SER A 408 5.29 9.95 -14.75
CA SER A 408 4.60 11.23 -14.88
C SER A 408 4.49 11.65 -16.35
N CYS A 409 3.35 12.23 -16.72
CA CYS A 409 3.18 13.00 -17.96
C CYS A 409 2.47 14.32 -17.67
N ASP A 410 2.96 15.39 -18.30
CA ASP A 410 2.30 16.69 -18.28
C ASP A 410 1.19 16.77 -19.33
N PHE A 411 -0.03 17.02 -18.89
CA PHE A 411 -1.17 17.32 -19.75
C PHE A 411 -1.31 18.83 -19.89
N GLN A 412 -1.14 19.33 -21.12
CA GLN A 412 -1.34 20.75 -21.44
C GLN A 412 -2.72 20.94 -22.07
N GLY A 413 -3.62 21.61 -21.34
CA GLY A 413 -4.95 21.93 -21.85
C GLY A 413 -4.90 23.02 -22.93
N GLU A 414 -5.62 22.79 -24.03
CA GLU A 414 -5.83 23.78 -25.10
C GLU A 414 -7.30 24.23 -25.19
N ASN A 415 -7.51 25.52 -25.46
CA ASN A 415 -8.86 26.06 -25.67
C ASN A 415 -9.42 25.63 -27.03
N GLY A 416 -10.55 24.91 -27.03
CA GLY A 416 -11.49 24.95 -28.15
C GLY A 416 -11.63 23.73 -29.07
N ASN A 417 -11.15 22.53 -28.70
CA ASN A 417 -11.30 21.35 -29.55
C ASN A 417 -12.07 20.21 -28.89
N ASN A 418 -13.41 20.27 -28.89
CA ASN A 418 -14.28 19.13 -28.53
C ASN A 418 -14.63 18.26 -29.76
N TYR A 419 -14.04 18.56 -30.92
CA TYR A 419 -14.31 17.92 -32.20
C TYR A 419 -13.02 17.81 -33.00
N TRP A 420 -12.87 16.69 -33.71
CA TRP A 420 -11.64 16.39 -34.43
C TRP A 420 -11.93 15.88 -35.84
N GLN A 421 -11.11 16.32 -36.80
CA GLN A 421 -11.04 15.78 -38.16
C GLN A 421 -9.64 15.18 -38.38
N GLY A 422 -9.50 13.87 -38.19
CA GLY A 422 -8.22 13.18 -38.41
C GLY A 422 -7.84 12.19 -37.30
N GLY A 423 -6.68 11.56 -37.50
CA GLY A 423 -6.05 10.63 -36.57
C GLY A 423 -6.67 9.24 -36.44
N ASN A 424 -5.88 8.29 -35.95
CA ASN A 424 -6.42 7.03 -35.45
C ASN A 424 -6.89 7.21 -34.01
N THR A 425 -8.08 6.71 -33.72
CA THR A 425 -8.64 6.67 -32.37
C THR A 425 -8.23 5.34 -31.72
N PHE A 426 -7.47 5.42 -30.62
CA PHE A 426 -7.10 4.23 -29.84
C PHE A 426 -8.22 3.83 -28.88
N PHE A 427 -8.87 4.81 -28.26
CA PHE A 427 -9.96 4.61 -27.32
C PHE A 427 -11.02 5.70 -27.47
N SER A 428 -12.29 5.32 -27.34
CA SER A 428 -13.42 6.26 -27.26
C SER A 428 -14.56 5.62 -26.50
N ASN A 429 -15.07 6.28 -25.45
CA ASN A 429 -16.34 5.92 -24.82
C ASN A 429 -17.55 6.62 -25.48
N TRP A 430 -17.32 7.36 -26.56
CA TRP A 430 -18.32 8.07 -27.36
C TRP A 430 -18.64 7.37 -28.66
N THR A 431 -19.94 7.29 -28.98
CA THR A 431 -20.43 6.73 -30.24
C THR A 431 -20.98 7.83 -31.15
N HIS A 432 -20.32 8.06 -32.29
CA HIS A 432 -20.73 9.10 -33.25
C HIS A 432 -22.09 8.82 -33.92
N SER A 433 -22.47 7.56 -34.14
CA SER A 433 -23.74 7.24 -34.81
C SER A 433 -24.95 7.51 -33.93
N THR A 434 -24.86 7.20 -32.65
CA THR A 434 -25.95 7.37 -31.66
C THR A 434 -25.86 8.69 -30.91
N GLN A 435 -24.71 9.38 -30.97
CA GLN A 435 -24.43 10.58 -30.19
C GLN A 435 -24.58 10.34 -28.68
N THR A 436 -24.06 9.21 -28.19
CA THR A 436 -24.14 8.80 -26.78
C THR A 436 -22.77 8.45 -26.20
N VAL A 437 -22.56 8.81 -24.93
CA VAL A 437 -21.45 8.32 -24.09
C VAL A 437 -21.89 7.02 -23.42
N ASN A 438 -21.04 6.00 -23.44
CA ASN A 438 -21.25 4.74 -22.74
C ASN A 438 -20.19 4.58 -21.65
N GLY A 439 -20.60 4.56 -20.38
CA GLY A 439 -19.64 4.56 -19.26
C GLY A 439 -18.86 5.88 -19.21
N PRO A 440 -19.45 6.96 -18.69
CA PRO A 440 -18.73 8.22 -18.50
C PRO A 440 -17.50 7.99 -17.61
N LEU A 441 -16.37 8.60 -17.97
CA LEU A 441 -15.12 8.50 -17.22
C LEU A 441 -14.82 9.82 -16.50
N SER A 442 -14.09 9.76 -15.40
CA SER A 442 -13.41 10.94 -14.85
C SER A 442 -12.25 11.38 -15.73
N PHE A 443 -11.69 12.56 -15.47
CA PHE A 443 -10.50 13.03 -16.17
C PHE A 443 -9.31 12.10 -15.91
N GLU A 444 -9.12 11.68 -14.66
CA GLU A 444 -8.07 10.78 -14.20
C GLU A 444 -8.17 9.42 -14.89
N GLN A 445 -9.38 8.84 -14.97
CA GLN A 445 -9.62 7.59 -15.70
C GLN A 445 -9.36 7.74 -17.20
N CYS A 446 -9.70 8.90 -17.79
CA CYS A 446 -9.43 9.18 -19.20
C CYS A 446 -7.93 9.35 -19.48
N ALA A 447 -7.22 10.09 -18.62
CA ALA A 447 -5.77 10.25 -18.67
C ALA A 447 -5.08 8.88 -18.58
N TYR A 448 -5.56 8.00 -17.69
CA TYR A 448 -5.05 6.64 -17.56
C TYR A 448 -5.17 5.82 -18.86
N LYS A 449 -6.28 5.97 -19.61
CA LYS A 449 -6.39 5.38 -20.96
C LYS A 449 -5.36 5.94 -21.93
N ALA A 450 -5.02 7.23 -21.82
CA ALA A 450 -3.97 7.83 -22.64
C ALA A 450 -2.63 7.15 -22.41
N PHE A 451 -2.25 6.91 -21.15
CA PHE A 451 -1.04 6.18 -20.80
C PHE A 451 -1.04 4.77 -21.37
N SER A 452 -2.10 3.98 -21.15
CA SER A 452 -2.17 2.58 -21.59
C SER A 452 -2.03 2.40 -23.10
N PHE A 453 -2.48 3.38 -23.89
CA PHE A 453 -2.37 3.36 -25.35
C PHE A 453 -1.18 4.17 -25.90
N ASN A 454 -0.36 4.77 -25.02
CA ASN A 454 0.67 5.73 -25.40
C ASN A 454 0.13 6.82 -26.36
N ALA A 455 -1.08 7.31 -26.06
CA ALA A 455 -1.77 8.31 -26.86
C ALA A 455 -1.11 9.68 -26.68
N SER A 456 -0.86 10.39 -27.78
CA SER A 456 -0.27 11.73 -27.72
C SER A 456 -1.30 12.83 -27.52
N HIS A 457 -2.59 12.54 -27.73
CA HIS A 457 -3.68 13.50 -27.57
C HIS A 457 -4.87 12.82 -26.90
N ILE A 458 -5.55 13.58 -26.02
CA ILE A 458 -6.86 13.21 -25.48
C ILE A 458 -7.84 14.35 -25.61
N THR A 459 -9.12 14.00 -25.65
CA THR A 459 -10.21 14.94 -25.37
C THR A 459 -11.03 14.43 -24.21
N TYR A 460 -11.31 15.33 -23.28
CA TYR A 460 -12.17 15.10 -22.14
C TYR A 460 -13.29 16.15 -22.08
N ASN A 461 -14.51 15.72 -21.77
CA ASN A 461 -15.62 16.63 -21.48
C ASN A 461 -16.13 16.36 -20.07
N GLU A 462 -15.88 17.31 -19.17
CA GLU A 462 -16.29 17.25 -17.76
C GLU A 462 -17.81 17.10 -17.57
N ASN A 463 -18.63 17.56 -18.52
CA ASN A 463 -20.09 17.53 -18.36
C ASN A 463 -20.70 16.15 -18.56
N ASP A 464 -20.12 15.33 -19.45
CA ASP A 464 -20.67 14.02 -19.82
C ASP A 464 -19.66 12.87 -19.70
N GLY A 465 -18.46 13.13 -19.18
CA GLY A 465 -17.40 12.14 -19.01
C GLY A 465 -16.90 11.54 -20.33
N ARG A 466 -17.10 12.23 -21.45
CA ARG A 466 -16.62 11.80 -22.76
C ARG A 466 -15.10 11.81 -22.80
N CYS A 467 -14.51 10.69 -23.18
CA CYS A 467 -13.09 10.46 -23.31
C CYS A 467 -12.75 9.88 -24.68
N ILE A 468 -11.80 10.49 -25.38
CA ILE A 468 -11.27 9.98 -26.65
C ILE A 468 -9.75 10.12 -26.64
N CYS A 469 -9.02 9.01 -26.82
CA CYS A 469 -7.56 8.96 -26.89
C CYS A 469 -7.11 8.69 -28.33
N LYS A 470 -6.09 9.42 -28.79
CA LYS A 470 -5.68 9.42 -30.19
C LYS A 470 -4.16 9.47 -30.38
N ASP A 471 -3.75 9.14 -31.60
CA ASP A 471 -2.37 9.29 -32.06
C ASP A 471 -1.98 10.76 -32.35
N SER A 472 -0.75 10.92 -32.83
CA SER A 472 -0.13 12.23 -33.11
C SER A 472 -0.60 12.87 -34.41
N THR A 473 -1.45 12.20 -35.20
CA THR A 473 -1.97 12.70 -36.47
C THR A 473 -3.39 13.26 -36.36
N ALA A 474 -3.93 13.28 -35.14
CA ALA A 474 -5.28 13.68 -34.77
C ALA A 474 -5.60 15.17 -34.91
#